data_AF-A0A2U1MR32-F1
#
_entry.id   AF-A0A2U1MR32-F1
#
_cell.length_a   1.000
_cell.length_b   1.000
_cell.length_c   1.000
_cell.angle_alpha   90.00
_cell.angle_beta   90.00
_cell.angle_gamma   90.00
#
_symmetry.space_group_name_H-M   'P 1'
#
loop_
_entity.id
_entity.type
_entity.pdbx_description
1 polymer ?
#
loop_
_entity_poly.entity_id
_entity_poly.type
_entity_poly.pdbx_seq_one_letter_code
_entity_poly.pdbx_strand_id
1 'polypeptide(L)'
;MSQYPNDPFFNTLFNMSQSDSSSSSSPSTPSSAHPISSQGYFLRTDTHNIGRPERGVKLLGGAVSRDAGFISDLSAKRAARAVDLMGLLPRLRDPQSELLLLRSCMGVAKLLFGLRTCQPPFVENAVSCFDKGLREAIEDIVVCGGGFFGDLQWRVATLPLRLGGLGLSSARDVATYAFVASRSETKKKLGHARDFPPSMTFA
;
A
#
# COMPACT_ATOMS: atom_id res chain seq x y z
N MET A 1 -16.12 22.74 -7.66
CA MET A 1 -16.72 21.79 -8.63
C MET A 1 -15.61 20.98 -9.27
N SER A 2 -15.43 19.73 -8.83
CA SER A 2 -14.88 18.60 -9.60
C SER A 2 -15.09 17.39 -8.69
N GLN A 3 -16.32 16.85 -8.75
CA GLN A 3 -16.62 15.57 -8.14
C GLN A 3 -15.77 14.54 -8.87
N TYR A 4 -14.76 13.98 -8.19
CA TYR A 4 -14.22 12.69 -8.60
C TYR A 4 -15.41 11.73 -8.65
N PRO A 5 -15.74 11.13 -9.81
CA PRO A 5 -16.81 10.15 -9.84
C PRO A 5 -16.43 9.04 -8.87
N ASN A 6 -17.36 8.71 -7.97
CA ASN A 6 -17.31 7.51 -7.15
C ASN A 6 -17.31 6.32 -8.09
N ASP A 7 -16.14 5.95 -8.62
CA ASP A 7 -16.02 4.86 -9.56
C ASP A 7 -16.15 3.55 -8.76
N PRO A 8 -17.27 2.82 -8.89
CA PRO A 8 -17.53 1.61 -8.10
C PRO A 8 -16.45 0.55 -8.37
N PHE A 9 -15.80 0.63 -9.53
CA PHE A 9 -14.74 -0.25 -9.96
C PHE A 9 -13.46 -0.06 -9.15
N PHE A 10 -13.07 1.19 -8.86
CA PHE A 10 -11.88 1.49 -8.07
C PHE A 10 -12.06 1.07 -6.61
N ASN A 11 -13.25 1.30 -6.04
CA ASN A 11 -13.58 0.85 -4.68
C ASN A 11 -13.64 -0.68 -4.58
N THR A 12 -14.18 -1.36 -5.61
CA THR A 12 -14.22 -2.82 -5.67
C THR A 12 -12.82 -3.43 -5.82
N LEU A 13 -11.97 -2.88 -6.70
CA LEU A 13 -10.58 -3.34 -6.85
C LEU A 13 -9.72 -3.07 -5.60
N PHE A 14 -9.91 -1.94 -4.94
CA PHE A 14 -9.25 -1.65 -3.67
C PHE A 14 -9.69 -2.61 -2.56
N ASN A 15 -10.96 -3.02 -2.54
CA ASN A 15 -11.48 -4.03 -1.62
C ASN A 15 -10.99 -5.45 -1.97
N MET A 16 -10.89 -5.80 -3.26
CA MET A 16 -10.34 -7.09 -3.70
C MET A 16 -8.83 -7.22 -3.41
N SER A 17 -8.08 -6.12 -3.50
CA SER A 17 -6.65 -6.09 -3.12
C SER A 17 -6.41 -6.29 -1.61
N GLN A 18 -7.46 -6.17 -0.79
CA GLN A 18 -7.44 -6.46 0.64
C GLN A 18 -7.95 -7.87 0.99
N SER A 19 -8.62 -8.59 0.07
CA SER A 19 -9.21 -9.91 0.32
C SER A 19 -8.31 -11.10 0.01
N ASP A 20 -7.22 -10.96 -0.75
CA ASP A 20 -6.33 -12.08 -1.09
C ASP A 20 -5.29 -12.39 0.01
N SER A 21 -5.79 -12.72 1.20
CA SER A 21 -4.98 -13.36 2.26
C SER A 21 -5.67 -14.56 2.92
N SER A 22 -6.62 -15.20 2.24
CA SER A 22 -7.21 -16.48 2.65
C SER A 22 -6.94 -17.59 1.61
N SER A 23 -6.43 -18.70 2.14
CA SER A 23 -5.75 -19.88 1.58
C SER A 23 -6.50 -20.77 0.56
N SER A 24 -5.74 -21.56 -0.20
CA SER A 24 -6.14 -22.93 -0.60
C SER A 24 -4.94 -23.90 -0.59
N SER A 25 -5.10 -25.07 0.04
CA SER A 25 -4.20 -26.23 -0.03
C SER A 25 -5.03 -27.50 -0.09
N SER A 26 -4.52 -28.53 -0.77
CA SER A 26 -5.07 -29.89 -0.88
C SER A 26 -3.93 -30.87 -1.26
N PRO A 27 -4.07 -32.19 -0.98
CA PRO A 27 -3.12 -32.87 -0.10
C PRO A 27 -2.34 -34.06 -0.72
N SER A 28 -1.16 -34.37 -0.17
CA SER A 28 -0.55 -35.72 -0.23
C SER A 28 0.63 -35.88 0.75
N THR A 29 0.57 -36.93 1.57
CA THR A 29 1.64 -37.51 2.43
C THR A 29 2.25 -38.77 1.77
N PRO A 30 3.25 -39.48 2.34
CA PRO A 30 4.32 -39.11 3.29
C PRO A 30 5.74 -39.61 2.86
N SER A 31 6.84 -39.09 3.46
CA SER A 31 8.00 -39.92 3.90
C SER A 31 9.12 -39.10 4.58
N SER A 32 9.57 -39.61 5.73
CA SER A 32 10.88 -39.51 6.41
C SER A 32 11.54 -38.15 6.71
N ALA A 33 11.28 -37.69 7.94
CA ALA A 33 12.21 -37.23 8.99
C ALA A 33 13.57 -36.59 8.62
N HIS A 34 13.66 -35.26 8.76
CA HIS A 34 14.77 -34.48 9.34
C HIS A 34 14.21 -33.15 9.90
N PRO A 35 14.62 -32.65 11.09
CA PRO A 35 14.02 -31.44 11.65
C PRO A 35 14.67 -30.19 11.06
N ILE A 36 14.05 -29.63 10.02
CA ILE A 36 14.42 -28.34 9.44
C ILE A 36 13.52 -27.26 10.07
N SER A 37 14.19 -26.30 10.71
CA SER A 37 13.64 -25.04 11.21
C SER A 37 12.93 -24.28 10.09
N SER A 38 11.59 -24.36 10.06
CA SER A 38 10.71 -23.34 9.50
C SER A 38 9.27 -23.73 9.82
N GLN A 39 8.52 -22.88 10.53
CA GLN A 39 7.06 -22.78 10.32
C GLN A 39 6.45 -21.56 11.02
N GLY A 40 5.93 -20.66 10.18
CA GLY A 40 4.64 -19.98 10.37
C GLY A 40 4.39 -19.22 11.67
N TYR A 41 4.73 -17.92 11.69
CA TYR A 41 4.09 -16.98 12.63
C TYR A 41 2.78 -16.44 12.03
N PHE A 42 1.80 -17.33 11.85
CA PHE A 42 0.43 -16.89 12.08
C PHE A 42 0.27 -16.90 13.59
N LEU A 43 0.27 -15.71 14.22
CA LEU A 43 -0.04 -15.60 15.64
C LEU A 43 -1.50 -16.02 15.86
N ARG A 44 -1.69 -17.33 16.09
CA ARG A 44 -2.79 -17.85 16.87
C ARG A 44 -2.60 -17.26 18.27
N THR A 45 -3.44 -16.30 18.62
CA THR A 45 -3.50 -15.78 19.98
C THR A 45 -4.13 -16.86 20.86
N ASP A 46 -3.29 -17.61 21.55
CA ASP A 46 -3.69 -18.28 22.79
C ASP A 46 -4.10 -17.19 23.78
N THR A 47 -5.27 -17.37 24.39
CA THR A 47 -5.95 -16.40 25.25
C THR A 47 -5.34 -16.29 26.65
N HIS A 48 -4.02 -16.10 26.74
CA HIS A 48 -3.36 -15.68 27.97
C HIS A 48 -2.19 -14.74 27.66
N ASN A 49 -2.30 -13.50 28.15
CA ASN A 49 -1.47 -12.32 27.89
C ASN A 49 -1.77 -11.59 26.57
N ILE A 50 -2.72 -10.65 26.63
CA ILE A 50 -2.73 -9.46 25.76
C ILE A 50 -1.52 -8.61 26.18
N GLY A 51 -0.31 -9.13 25.95
CA GLY A 51 0.93 -8.48 26.32
C GLY A 51 1.03 -7.15 25.59
N ARG A 52 1.12 -6.07 26.36
CA ARG A 52 1.34 -4.72 25.83
C ARG A 52 2.58 -4.78 24.92
N PRO A 53 2.44 -4.60 23.62
CA PRO A 53 3.57 -4.70 22.72
C PRO A 53 4.51 -3.53 22.98
N GLU A 54 5.79 -3.83 23.18
CA GLU A 54 6.81 -2.86 23.60
C GLU A 54 7.01 -1.75 22.57
N ARG A 55 6.95 -2.10 21.28
CA ARG A 55 7.19 -1.17 20.16
C ARG A 55 5.90 -0.67 19.48
N GLY A 56 4.85 -1.47 19.39
CA GLY A 56 3.58 -1.10 18.76
C GLY A 56 2.85 -2.26 18.10
N VAL A 57 1.63 -2.01 17.59
CA VAL A 57 0.82 -3.01 16.88
C VAL A 57 0.49 -2.58 15.45
N LYS A 58 0.32 -3.58 14.59
CA LYS A 58 -0.35 -3.42 13.30
C LYS A 58 -1.85 -3.71 13.52
N LEU A 59 -2.69 -2.68 13.45
CA LEU A 59 -4.14 -2.80 13.61
C LEU A 59 -4.84 -2.46 12.29
N LEU A 60 -5.63 -3.39 11.74
CA LEU A 60 -6.34 -3.23 10.47
C LEU A 60 -5.42 -2.75 9.32
N GLY A 61 -4.17 -3.22 9.33
CA GLY A 61 -3.16 -2.78 8.37
C GLY A 61 -2.37 -1.53 8.78
N GLY A 62 -2.89 -0.67 9.65
CA GLY A 62 -2.24 0.57 10.08
C GLY A 62 -1.23 0.34 11.22
N ALA A 63 -0.21 1.19 11.32
CA ALA A 63 0.69 1.21 12.48
C ALA A 63 0.04 2.01 13.62
N VAL A 64 -0.02 1.41 14.81
CA VAL A 64 -0.37 2.10 16.07
C VAL A 64 0.83 1.98 16.99
N SER A 65 1.65 3.03 17.02
CA SER A 65 2.93 3.04 17.73
C SER A 65 3.40 4.49 17.98
N ARG A 66 4.25 4.67 19.01
CA ARG A 66 5.05 5.89 19.22
C ARG A 66 6.49 5.73 18.72
N ASP A 67 6.92 4.51 18.41
CA ASP A 67 8.24 4.20 17.88
C ASP A 67 8.31 4.52 16.38
N ALA A 68 9.13 5.51 16.03
CA ALA A 68 9.38 5.90 14.64
C ALA A 68 9.94 4.74 13.82
N GLY A 69 10.79 3.90 14.42
CA GLY A 69 11.36 2.72 13.77
C GLY A 69 10.26 1.74 13.33
N PHE A 70 9.33 1.42 14.23
CA PHE A 70 8.22 0.52 13.92
C PHE A 70 7.32 1.03 12.78
N ILE A 71 7.01 2.33 12.75
CA ILE A 71 6.19 2.94 11.69
C ILE A 71 6.93 2.88 10.35
N SER A 72 8.22 3.23 10.35
CA SER A 72 9.08 3.18 9.18
C SER A 72 9.20 1.76 8.64
N ASP A 73 9.52 0.78 9.51
CA ASP A 73 9.64 -0.64 9.16
C ASP A 73 8.37 -1.19 8.52
N LEU A 74 7.19 -0.86 9.07
CA LEU A 74 5.91 -1.31 8.51
C LEU A 74 5.65 -0.68 7.14
N SER A 75 6.00 0.59 6.98
CA SER A 75 5.83 1.31 5.73
C SER A 75 6.77 0.77 4.64
N ALA A 76 8.03 0.51 4.99
CA ALA A 76 9.04 -0.08 4.10
C ALA A 76 8.64 -1.50 3.68
N LYS A 77 8.15 -2.33 4.60
CA LYS A 77 7.61 -3.67 4.28
C LYS A 77 6.43 -3.59 3.31
N ARG A 78 5.57 -2.57 3.41
CA ARG A 78 4.46 -2.38 2.48
C ARG A 78 4.95 -1.98 1.10
N ALA A 79 5.90 -1.04 1.02
CA ALA A 79 6.51 -0.62 -0.23
C ALA A 79 7.23 -1.79 -0.92
N ALA A 80 8.08 -2.52 -0.19
CA ALA A 80 8.79 -3.69 -0.71
C ALA A 80 7.84 -4.72 -1.34
N ARG A 81 6.77 -5.10 -0.63
CA ARG A 81 5.76 -6.02 -1.17
C ARG A 81 5.07 -5.51 -2.43
N ALA A 82 4.86 -4.19 -2.53
CA ALA A 82 4.26 -3.61 -3.73
C ALA A 82 5.23 -3.64 -4.91
N VAL A 83 6.52 -3.37 -4.67
CA VAL A 83 7.59 -3.51 -5.67
C VAL A 83 7.75 -4.97 -6.10
N ASP A 84 7.70 -5.92 -5.17
CA ASP A 84 7.73 -7.35 -5.49
C ASP A 84 6.58 -7.75 -6.44
N LEU A 85 5.38 -7.21 -6.23
CA LEU A 85 4.23 -7.43 -7.11
C LEU A 85 4.43 -6.78 -8.49
N MET A 86 5.01 -5.58 -8.56
CA MET A 86 5.34 -4.93 -9.83
C MET A 86 6.33 -5.79 -10.66
N GLY A 87 7.31 -6.42 -10.01
CA GLY A 87 8.25 -7.34 -10.66
C GLY A 87 7.60 -8.60 -11.26
N LEU A 88 6.33 -8.89 -10.93
CA LEU A 88 5.58 -9.99 -11.53
C LEU A 88 4.80 -9.58 -12.79
N LEU A 89 4.69 -8.28 -13.08
CA LEU A 89 3.93 -7.77 -14.24
C LEU A 89 4.40 -8.38 -15.57
N PRO A 90 5.71 -8.49 -15.87
CA PRO A 90 6.18 -9.05 -17.15
C PRO A 90 5.71 -10.49 -17.44
N ARG A 91 5.17 -11.20 -16.45
CA ARG A 91 4.61 -12.54 -16.61
C ARG A 91 3.30 -12.54 -17.41
N LEU A 92 2.61 -11.40 -17.51
CA LEU A 92 1.40 -11.27 -18.31
C LEU A 92 1.71 -11.31 -19.81
N ARG A 93 2.90 -10.87 -20.23
CA ARG A 93 3.34 -10.82 -21.64
C ARG A 93 2.39 -9.99 -22.51
N ASP A 94 1.78 -8.97 -21.91
CA ASP A 94 0.90 -8.02 -22.59
C ASP A 94 1.09 -6.63 -21.96
N PRO A 95 1.86 -5.74 -22.61
CA PRO A 95 2.15 -4.40 -22.07
C PRO A 95 0.91 -3.59 -21.73
N GLN A 96 -0.22 -3.80 -22.43
CA GLN A 96 -1.47 -3.10 -22.16
C GLN A 96 -2.12 -3.55 -20.84
N SER A 97 -2.22 -4.87 -20.62
CA SER A 97 -2.72 -5.41 -19.35
C SER A 97 -1.77 -5.13 -18.19
N GLU A 98 -0.46 -5.18 -18.42
CA GLU A 98 0.56 -4.83 -17.43
C GLU A 98 0.41 -3.38 -16.97
N LEU A 99 0.30 -2.44 -17.91
CA LEU A 99 0.09 -1.03 -17.62
C LEU A 99 -1.25 -0.81 -16.89
N LEU A 100 -2.31 -1.50 -17.30
CA LEU A 100 -3.63 -1.39 -16.68
C LEU A 100 -3.60 -1.85 -15.21
N LEU A 101 -2.96 -2.99 -14.92
CA LEU A 101 -2.77 -3.51 -13.57
C LEU A 101 -1.85 -2.61 -12.73
N LEU A 102 -0.76 -2.12 -13.32
CA LEU A 102 0.15 -1.20 -12.67
C LEU A 102 -0.59 0.06 -12.23
N ARG A 103 -1.36 0.69 -13.13
CA ARG A 103 -2.11 1.91 -12.82
C ARG A 103 -3.20 1.69 -11.77
N SER A 104 -3.94 0.58 -11.87
CA SER A 104 -5.18 0.40 -11.11
C SER A 104 -4.98 -0.33 -9.79
N CYS A 105 -4.03 -1.27 -9.73
CA CYS A 105 -3.93 -2.25 -8.64
C CYS A 105 -2.59 -2.22 -7.91
N MET A 106 -1.48 -2.14 -8.64
CA MET A 106 -0.12 -2.31 -8.08
C MET A 106 0.63 -0.99 -7.86
N GLY A 107 0.19 0.09 -8.50
CA GLY A 107 0.71 1.45 -8.35
C GLY A 107 0.33 2.09 -7.01
N VAL A 108 0.25 3.42 -6.95
CA VAL A 108 0.06 4.15 -5.67
C VAL A 108 -1.19 3.69 -4.92
N ALA A 109 -2.21 3.18 -5.62
CA ALA A 109 -3.39 2.55 -5.04
C ALA A 109 -3.05 1.49 -3.96
N LYS A 110 -1.99 0.68 -4.18
CA LYS A 110 -1.56 -0.35 -3.22
C LYS A 110 -0.93 0.23 -1.95
N LEU A 111 -0.27 1.39 -2.06
CA LEU A 111 0.39 2.06 -0.95
C LEU A 111 -0.50 3.09 -0.25
N LEU A 112 -1.57 3.54 -0.90
CA LEU A 112 -2.41 4.69 -0.50
C LEU A 112 -2.94 4.59 0.93
N PHE A 113 -3.37 3.39 1.36
CA PHE A 113 -3.79 3.16 2.74
C PHE A 113 -2.67 3.48 3.74
N GLY A 114 -1.45 3.02 3.46
CA GLY A 114 -0.29 3.30 4.30
C GLY A 114 0.05 4.79 4.37
N LEU A 115 -0.04 5.49 3.24
CA LEU A 115 0.17 6.93 3.16
C LEU A 115 -0.89 7.73 3.95
N ARG A 116 -2.12 7.24 4.05
CA ARG A 116 -3.18 7.86 4.85
C ARG A 116 -2.99 7.68 6.35
N THR A 117 -2.37 6.58 6.78
CA THR A 117 -2.24 6.23 8.21
C THR A 117 -0.93 6.71 8.83
N CYS A 118 0.15 6.74 8.05
CA CYS A 118 1.50 7.05 8.55
C CYS A 118 1.86 8.52 8.24
N GLN A 119 2.61 9.16 9.15
CA GLN A 119 3.04 10.54 8.95
C GLN A 119 4.13 10.60 7.86
N PRO A 120 4.13 11.61 6.96
CA PRO A 120 5.10 11.70 5.87
C PRO A 120 6.58 11.55 6.26
N PRO A 121 7.08 12.09 7.39
CA PRO A 121 8.50 11.96 7.76
C PRO A 121 8.97 10.52 7.96
N PHE A 122 8.10 9.62 8.39
CA PHE A 122 8.46 8.22 8.67
C PHE A 122 8.29 7.30 7.47
N VAL A 123 7.77 7.80 6.34
CA VAL A 123 7.43 7.00 5.16
C VAL A 123 8.31 7.37 3.96
N GLU A 124 9.21 8.35 4.10
CA GLU A 124 10.06 8.83 3.01
C GLU A 124 10.88 7.70 2.35
N ASN A 125 11.52 6.86 3.15
CA ASN A 125 12.29 5.72 2.64
C ASN A 125 11.41 4.73 1.87
N ALA A 126 10.20 4.47 2.36
CA ALA A 126 9.24 3.58 1.72
C ALA A 126 8.72 4.17 0.40
N VAL A 127 8.44 5.48 0.37
CA VAL A 127 8.04 6.21 -0.84
C VAL A 127 9.15 6.17 -1.89
N SER A 128 10.39 6.43 -1.49
CA SER A 128 11.53 6.43 -2.41
C SER A 128 11.77 5.04 -3.02
N CYS A 129 11.71 3.99 -2.19
CA CYS A 129 11.80 2.61 -2.65
C CYS A 129 10.66 2.26 -3.63
N PHE A 130 9.43 2.66 -3.30
CA PHE A 130 8.26 2.43 -4.13
C PHE A 130 8.35 3.16 -5.48
N ASP A 131 8.69 4.45 -5.48
CA ASP A 131 8.79 5.26 -6.71
C ASP A 131 9.91 4.77 -7.62
N LYS A 132 11.01 4.27 -7.05
CA LYS A 132 12.06 3.60 -7.81
C LYS A 132 11.52 2.35 -8.51
N GLY A 133 10.87 1.44 -7.77
CA GLY A 133 10.29 0.23 -8.36
C GLY A 133 9.18 0.52 -9.37
N LEU A 134 8.38 1.58 -9.14
CA LEU A 134 7.36 2.04 -10.09
C LEU A 134 8.01 2.53 -11.39
N ARG A 135 9.13 3.26 -11.30
CA ARG A 135 9.88 3.71 -12.47
C ARG A 135 10.45 2.53 -13.26
N GLU A 136 11.10 1.59 -12.57
CA GLU A 136 11.63 0.37 -13.18
C GLU A 136 10.52 -0.44 -13.88
N ALA A 137 9.36 -0.59 -13.26
CA ALA A 137 8.23 -1.31 -13.85
C ALA A 137 7.69 -0.64 -15.12
N ILE A 138 7.62 0.69 -15.18
CA ILE A 138 7.19 1.41 -16.39
C ILE A 138 8.24 1.29 -17.49
N GLU A 139 9.52 1.41 -17.13
CA GLU A 139 10.63 1.25 -18.06
C GLU A 139 10.57 -0.14 -18.72
N ASP A 140 10.35 -1.19 -17.94
CA ASP A 140 10.16 -2.55 -18.45
C ASP A 140 8.95 -2.65 -19.39
N ILE A 141 7.80 -2.09 -19.02
CA ILE A 141 6.56 -2.15 -19.84
C ILE A 141 6.72 -1.39 -21.17
N VAL A 142 7.29 -0.19 -21.14
CA VAL A 142 7.37 0.70 -22.31
C VAL A 142 8.51 0.30 -23.24
N VAL A 143 9.66 -0.05 -22.67
CA VAL A 143 10.90 -0.25 -23.43
C VAL A 143 11.20 -1.73 -23.65
N CYS A 144 10.48 -2.65 -22.98
CA CYS A 144 10.69 -4.11 -23.10
C CYS A 144 12.16 -4.51 -22.87
N GLY A 145 12.86 -3.83 -21.97
CA GLY A 145 14.29 -4.05 -21.68
C GLY A 145 15.27 -3.36 -22.63
N GLY A 146 14.82 -2.47 -23.51
CA GLY A 146 15.70 -1.55 -24.23
C GLY A 146 16.19 -0.39 -23.37
N GLY A 147 17.13 0.40 -23.88
CA GLY A 147 17.60 1.61 -23.20
C GLY A 147 16.68 2.82 -23.40
N PHE A 148 17.00 3.93 -22.72
CA PHE A 148 16.43 5.27 -22.93
C PHE A 148 15.11 5.61 -22.21
N PHE A 149 14.90 5.16 -20.96
CA PHE A 149 13.89 5.76 -20.07
C PHE A 149 14.48 6.91 -19.25
N GLY A 150 14.28 8.15 -19.71
CA GLY A 150 14.76 9.36 -19.05
C GLY A 150 13.70 10.08 -18.21
N ASP A 151 14.09 11.21 -17.63
CA ASP A 151 13.19 12.03 -16.80
C ASP A 151 12.03 12.65 -17.58
N LEU A 152 12.21 12.91 -18.88
CA LEU A 152 11.12 13.38 -19.72
C LEU A 152 10.03 12.30 -19.86
N GLN A 153 10.44 11.06 -20.16
CA GLN A 153 9.54 9.91 -20.27
C GLN A 153 8.79 9.68 -18.96
N TRP A 154 9.50 9.78 -17.82
CA TRP A 154 8.86 9.73 -16.51
C TRP A 154 7.82 10.84 -16.31
N ARG A 155 8.14 12.09 -16.65
CA ARG A 155 7.18 13.20 -16.53
C ARG A 155 5.95 13.00 -17.42
N VAL A 156 6.12 12.48 -18.63
CA VAL A 156 4.99 12.15 -19.51
C VAL A 156 4.19 10.98 -18.94
N ALA A 157 4.84 9.96 -18.36
CA ALA A 157 4.17 8.83 -17.74
C ALA A 157 3.28 9.26 -16.54
N THR A 158 3.71 10.26 -15.78
CA THR A 158 2.93 10.78 -14.65
C THR A 158 1.79 11.74 -15.05
N LEU A 159 1.73 12.16 -16.31
CA LEU A 159 0.63 13.00 -16.79
C LEU A 159 -0.68 12.19 -16.86
N PRO A 160 -1.84 12.84 -16.64
CA PRO A 160 -3.15 12.24 -16.89
C PRO A 160 -3.32 11.78 -18.34
N LEU A 161 -4.09 10.71 -18.56
CA LEU A 161 -4.37 10.18 -19.91
C LEU A 161 -4.95 11.22 -20.86
N ARG A 162 -5.76 12.15 -20.34
CA ARG A 162 -6.35 13.25 -21.14
C ARG A 162 -5.31 14.22 -21.71
N LEU A 163 -4.11 14.23 -21.14
CA LEU A 163 -2.98 15.04 -21.59
C LEU A 163 -1.92 14.18 -22.33
N GLY A 164 -2.28 12.95 -22.73
CA GLY A 164 -1.38 12.04 -23.45
C GLY A 164 -0.38 11.28 -22.56
N GLY A 165 -0.54 11.30 -21.23
CA GLY A 165 0.30 10.54 -20.31
C GLY A 165 -0.24 9.15 -19.97
N LEU A 166 0.46 8.42 -19.08
CA LEU A 166 0.08 7.07 -18.66
C LEU A 166 -0.82 7.04 -17.41
N GLY A 167 -1.03 8.20 -16.77
CA GLY A 167 -1.90 8.35 -15.60
C GLY A 167 -1.34 7.73 -14.32
N LEU A 168 -0.01 7.63 -14.23
CA LEU A 168 0.66 7.14 -13.03
C LEU A 168 0.93 8.31 -12.08
N SER A 169 1.03 8.04 -10.80
CA SER A 169 1.30 9.07 -9.79
C SER A 169 2.52 8.64 -8.99
N SER A 170 3.36 9.61 -8.61
CA SER A 170 4.42 9.36 -7.63
C SER A 170 3.78 9.22 -6.24
N ALA A 171 4.25 8.25 -5.46
CA ALA A 171 3.86 8.11 -4.06
C ALA A 171 4.28 9.34 -3.24
N ARG A 172 5.37 10.03 -3.63
CA ARG A 172 5.84 11.25 -2.99
C ARG A 172 4.82 12.37 -3.08
N ASP A 173 4.27 12.58 -4.28
CA ASP A 173 3.27 13.62 -4.51
C ASP A 173 1.99 13.32 -3.72
N VAL A 174 1.59 12.04 -3.67
CA VAL A 174 0.33 11.64 -3.03
C VAL A 174 0.44 11.56 -1.49
N ALA A 175 1.61 11.28 -0.94
CA ALA A 175 1.79 11.01 0.50
C ALA A 175 1.25 12.12 1.40
N THR A 176 1.67 13.37 1.15
CA THR A 176 1.28 14.52 1.98
C THR A 176 -0.22 14.80 1.88
N TYR A 177 -0.78 14.78 0.67
CA TYR A 177 -2.22 15.02 0.47
C TYR A 177 -3.07 13.91 1.08
N ALA A 178 -2.66 12.64 0.94
CA ALA A 178 -3.36 11.49 1.50
C ALA A 178 -3.42 11.57 3.03
N PHE A 179 -2.32 11.94 3.68
CA PHE A 179 -2.27 12.12 5.13
C PHE A 179 -3.16 13.26 5.61
N VAL A 180 -3.07 14.43 4.98
CA VAL A 180 -3.87 15.62 5.35
C VAL A 180 -5.36 15.36 5.14
N ALA A 181 -5.74 14.73 4.02
CA ALA A 181 -7.13 14.36 3.74
C ALA A 181 -7.70 13.40 4.80
N SER A 182 -6.93 12.39 5.20
CA SER A 182 -7.32 11.44 6.26
C SER A 182 -7.61 12.15 7.59
N ARG A 183 -6.77 13.13 7.95
CA ARG A 183 -6.90 13.91 9.19
C ARG A 183 -8.05 14.91 9.13
N SER A 184 -8.26 15.56 7.98
CA SER A 184 -9.34 16.54 7.81
C SER A 184 -10.73 15.87 7.90
N GLU A 185 -10.91 14.69 7.28
CA GLU A 185 -12.15 13.92 7.37
C GLU A 185 -12.43 13.44 8.80
N THR A 186 -11.40 13.00 9.52
CA THR A 186 -11.55 12.62 10.93
C THR A 186 -11.96 13.83 11.79
N LYS A 187 -11.38 15.01 11.55
CA LYS A 187 -11.72 16.24 12.28
C LYS A 187 -13.16 16.67 12.03
N LYS A 188 -13.67 16.57 10.80
CA LYS A 188 -15.08 16.88 10.48
C LYS A 188 -16.03 15.99 11.28
N LYS A 189 -15.75 14.69 11.36
CA LYS A 189 -16.57 13.74 12.13
C LYS A 189 -16.51 14.01 13.64
N LEU A 190 -15.33 14.35 14.16
CA LEU A 190 -15.18 14.70 15.56
C LEU A 190 -15.84 16.05 15.91
N GLY A 191 -15.85 17.01 14.97
CA GLY A 191 -16.54 18.29 15.13
C GLY A 191 -18.05 18.13 15.30
N HIS A 192 -18.68 17.23 14.56
CA HIS A 192 -20.09 16.87 14.73
C HIS A 192 -20.36 15.98 15.96
N ALA A 193 -19.33 15.29 16.48
CA ALA A 193 -19.44 14.50 17.71
C ALA A 193 -19.24 15.33 18.99
N ARG A 194 -18.93 16.63 18.88
CA ARG A 194 -18.87 17.57 20.02
C ARG A 194 -20.23 18.14 20.43
N ASP A 195 -21.31 17.75 19.74
CA ASP A 195 -22.70 18.01 20.16
C ASP A 195 -23.25 16.92 21.10
N PHE A 196 -22.39 16.10 21.71
CA PHE A 196 -22.74 15.18 22.79
C PHE A 196 -22.51 15.87 24.15
N PRO A 197 -23.42 15.73 25.14
CA PRO A 197 -23.42 16.52 26.36
C PRO A 197 -22.10 16.40 27.15
N PRO A 198 -21.69 17.47 27.86
CA PRO A 198 -20.40 17.57 28.56
C PRO A 198 -20.40 16.80 29.88
N SER A 199 -20.56 15.48 29.83
CA SER A 199 -20.43 14.61 31.00
C SER A 199 -19.64 13.34 30.68
N MET A 200 -18.46 13.48 30.08
CA MET A 200 -17.42 12.46 30.19
C MET A 200 -16.05 13.03 29.81
N THR A 201 -15.48 13.80 30.73
CA THR A 201 -14.05 14.06 30.78
C THR A 201 -13.35 12.74 31.14
N PHE A 202 -12.62 12.14 30.20
CA PHE A 202 -11.63 11.12 30.54
C PHE A 202 -10.30 11.81 30.80
N ALA A 203 -9.77 11.57 32.01
CA ALA A 203 -8.51 12.06 32.55
C ALA A 203 -7.28 11.53 31.79
#